data_AF-A0A0J1CS89-F1
#
_entry.id   AF-A0A0J1CS89-F1
#
_cell.length_a   1.000
_cell.length_b   1.000
_cell.length_c   1.000
_cell.angle_alpha   90.00
_cell.angle_beta   90.00
_cell.angle_gamma   90.00
#
_symmetry.space_group_name_H-M   'P 1'
#
loop_
_entity.id
_entity.type
_entity.pdbx_description
1 polymer ?
#
loop_
_entity_poly.entity_id
_entity_poly.type
_entity_poly.pdbx_seq_one_letter_code
_entity_poly.pdbx_strand_id
1 'polypeptide(L)' 'MQSIINRTRAFIRDEGGVTAIEYGLIATLIAVAIIVGVTAIGTNLEAKFNVIAGYLT' A
#
# COMPACT_ATOMS: atom_id res chain seq x y z
N MET A 1 25.32 -27.91 -21.80
CA MET A 1 24.21 -28.40 -20.95
C MET A 1 24.31 -27.94 -19.49
N GLN A 2 25.50 -27.81 -18.90
CA GLN A 2 25.65 -27.38 -17.49
C GLN A 2 25.20 -25.94 -17.21
N SER A 3 25.30 -25.03 -18.19
CA SER A 3 24.86 -23.64 -18.03
C SER A 3 23.36 -23.52 -17.78
N ILE A 4 22.54 -24.35 -18.43
CA ILE A 4 21.09 -24.34 -18.25
C ILE A 4 20.74 -24.87 -16.86
N ILE A 5 21.33 -26.01 -16.48
CA ILE A 5 21.11 -26.63 -15.16
C ILE A 5 21.48 -25.68 -14.02
N ASN A 6 22.58 -24.94 -14.14
CA ASN A 6 23.01 -23.98 -13.14
C ASN A 6 22.08 -22.76 -13.05
N ARG A 7 21.55 -22.26 -14.18
CA ARG A 7 20.60 -21.16 -14.19
C ARG A 7 19.24 -21.54 -13.61
N THR A 8 18.75 -22.75 -13.90
CA THR A 8 17.50 -23.26 -13.31
C THR A 8 17.64 -23.45 -11.80
N ARG A 9 18.79 -23.93 -11.31
CA ARG A 9 19.06 -24.00 -9.87
C ARG A 9 19.11 -22.63 -9.19
N ALA A 10 19.67 -21.62 -9.85
CA ALA A 10 19.71 -20.26 -9.33
C ALA A 10 18.29 -19.63 -9.25
N PHE A 11 17.45 -19.89 -10.26
CA PHE A 11 16.06 -19.40 -10.29
C PHE A 11 15.17 -20.06 -9.22
N ILE A 12 15.32 -21.38 -8.98
CA ILE A 12 14.58 -22.08 -7.92
C ILE A 12 14.99 -21.59 -6.52
N ARG A 13 16.21 -21.06 -6.37
CA ARG A 13 16.75 -20.51 -5.12
C ARG A 13 16.55 -19.00 -5.01
N ASP A 14 15.77 -18.39 -5.90
CA ASP A 14 15.48 -16.96 -5.86
C ASP A 14 14.40 -16.66 -4.81
N GLU A 15 14.83 -16.13 -3.67
CA GLU A 15 13.96 -15.71 -2.55
C GLU A 15 13.37 -14.30 -2.78
N GLY A 16 13.72 -13.64 -3.89
CA GLY A 16 13.19 -12.32 -4.27
C GLY A 16 11.66 -12.30 -4.42
N GLY A 17 11.08 -13.40 -4.89
CA GLY A 17 9.62 -13.54 -4.99
C GLY A 17 8.92 -13.67 -3.63
N VAL A 18 9.56 -14.33 -2.67
CA VAL A 18 9.02 -14.52 -1.31
C VAL A 18 9.09 -13.20 -0.54
N THR A 19 10.23 -12.50 -0.63
CA THR A 19 10.40 -11.17 -0.03
C THR A 19 9.43 -10.14 -0.60
N ALA A 20 9.10 -10.20 -1.90
CA ALA A 20 8.08 -9.34 -2.51
C ALA A 20 6.68 -9.52 -1.88
N ILE A 21 6.33 -10.74 -1.44
CA ILE A 21 5.03 -11.02 -0.78
C ILE A 21 5.04 -10.46 0.65
N GLU A 22 6.14 -10.58 1.38
CA GLU A 22 6.29 -10.04 2.73
C GLU A 22 6.20 -8.51 2.74
N TYR A 23 6.96 -7.84 1.87
CA TYR A 23 6.88 -6.39 1.72
C TYR A 23 5.55 -5.94 1.11
N GLY A 24 4.92 -6.76 0.27
CA GLY A 24 3.57 -6.50 -0.26
C GLY A 24 2.49 -6.46 0.83
N LEU A 25 2.57 -7.36 1.83
CA LEU A 25 1.65 -7.37 2.95
C LEU A 25 1.82 -6.14 3.86
N ILE A 26 3.07 -5.75 4.13
CA ILE A 26 3.35 -4.54 4.94
C ILE A 26 2.89 -3.28 4.19
N ALA A 27 3.15 -3.20 2.88
CA ALA A 27 2.72 -2.07 2.05
C ALA A 27 1.20 -1.92 2.03
N THR A 28 0.46 -3.03 1.94
CA THR A 28 -1.01 -3.00 1.97
C THR A 28 -1.55 -2.56 3.34
N LEU A 29 -0.95 -3.00 4.45
CA LEU A 29 -1.33 -2.54 5.80
C LEU A 29 -1.10 -1.03 5.98
N ILE A 30 0.03 -0.52 5.52
CA ILE A 30 0.33 0.92 5.55
C ILE A 30 -0.68 1.69 4.68
N ALA A 31 -0.97 1.19 3.47
CA ALA A 31 -1.93 1.83 2.57
C ALA A 31 -3.33 1.91 3.19
N VAL A 32 -3.81 0.84 3.84
CA VAL A 32 -5.10 0.83 4.52
C VAL A 32 -5.13 1.84 5.66
N ALA A 33 -4.08 1.92 6.48
CA ALA A 33 -3.99 2.89 7.56
C ALA A 33 -4.04 4.34 7.05
N ILE A 34 -3.33 4.62 5.95
CA ILE A 34 -3.35 5.94 5.29
C ILE A 34 -4.75 6.26 4.77
N ILE A 35 -5.42 5.32 4.09
CA ILE A 35 -6.77 5.53 3.56
C ILE A 35 -7.72 5.90 4.69
N VAL A 36 -7.73 5.13 5.78
CA VAL A 36 -8.59 5.40 6.94
C VAL A 36 -8.30 6.78 7.55
N GLY A 37 -7.03 7.12 7.72
CA GLY A 37 -6.62 8.42 8.27
C GLY A 37 -7.06 9.59 7.38
N VAL A 38 -6.82 9.50 6.08
CA VAL A 38 -7.19 10.55 5.12
C VAL A 38 -8.71 10.68 5.00
N THR A 39 -9.45 9.58 4.99
CA THR A 39 -10.93 9.62 4.99
C THR A 39 -11.46 10.34 6.22
N ALA A 40 -10.96 10.01 7.42
CA ALA A 40 -11.40 10.67 8.65
C ALA A 40 -11.08 12.17 8.66
N ILE A 41 -9.90 12.56 8.17
CA ILE A 41 -9.52 13.98 8.02
C ILE A 41 -10.46 14.66 7.01
N GLY A 42 -10.70 14.04 5.86
CA GLY A 42 -11.58 14.57 4.82
C GLY A 42 -13.00 14.83 5.32
N THR A 43 -13.61 13.86 6.00
CA THR A 43 -14.96 14.02 6.59
C THR A 43 -15.02 15.15 7.61
N ASN A 44 -14.01 15.26 8.49
CA ASN A 44 -13.97 16.34 9.47
C ASN A 44 -13.80 17.70 8.80
N LEU A 45 -12.95 17.78 7.78
CA LEU A 45 -12.71 19.01 7.03
C LEU A 45 -13.96 19.47 6.27
N GLU A 46 -14.63 18.54 5.59
CA GLU A 46 -15.91 18.79 4.91
C GLU A 46 -16.97 19.33 5.88
N ALA A 47 -17.10 18.70 7.06
CA ALA A 47 -18.02 19.17 8.09
C ALA A 47 -17.72 20.61 8.53
N LYS A 48 -16.43 20.98 8.69
CA LYS A 48 -16.05 22.37 9.01
C LYS A 48 -16.38 23.35 7.90
N PHE A 49 -16.12 22.99 6.64
CA PHE A 49 -16.49 23.84 5.50
C PHE A 49 -17.99 24.02 5.36
N ASN A 50 -18.78 22.96 5.58
CA ASN A 50 -20.24 23.05 5.54
C ASN A 50 -20.80 24.00 6.62
N VAL A 51 -20.21 23.98 7.82
CA VAL A 51 -20.56 24.95 8.87
C VAL A 51 -20.28 26.38 8.44
N ILE A 52 -19.11 26.63 7.83
CA ILE A 52 -18.76 27.96 7.33
C ILE A 52 -19.70 28.40 6.21
N ALA A 53 -20.00 27.51 5.26
CA ALA A 53 -20.91 27.76 4.16
C ALA A 53 -22.31 28.14 4.66
N GLY A 54 -22.80 27.50 5.72
CA GLY A 54 -24.09 27.82 6.34
C GLY A 54 -24.16 29.22 6.96
N TYR A 55 -23.03 29.89 7.22
CA TYR A 55 -23.01 31.29 7.65
C TYR A 55 -22.94 32.29 6.48
N LEU A 56 -22.68 31.83 5.26
CA LEU A 56 -22.57 32.67 4.07
C LEU A 56 -23.86 32.76 3.26
N THR A 57 -24.87 31.95 3.61
CA THR A 57 -26.21 31.91 3.00
C THR A 57 -27.26 32.38 3.99
#